data_AF-A0A6J6CE21-F1
#
_entry.id   AF-A0A6J6CE21-F1
#
_cell.length_a   1.000
_cell.length_b   1.000
_cell.length_c   1.000
_cell.angle_alpha   90.00
_cell.angle_beta   90.00
_cell.angle_gamma   90.00
#
_symmetry.space_group_name_H-M   'P 1'
#
loop_
_entity.id
_entity.type
_entity.pdbx_description
1 polymer ?
#
loop_
_entity_poly.entity_id
_entity_poly.type
_entity_poly.pdbx_seq_one_letter_code
_entity_poly.pdbx_strand_id
1 'polypeptide(L)'
;MKLIASLLLGIAAGVAAVFLHLYLPPFGLALACVGTFTAIWAVGRKFGKRRYKLIAALAWFYIFARASTFGTGKEIFIQGDTLGNNFLFFAFIALALAIALPAN
;
A
#
# COMPACT_ATOMS: atom_id res chain seq x y z
N MET A 1 -9.08 4.97 19.18
CA MET A 1 -9.44 5.57 17.86
C MET A 1 -8.28 5.63 16.87
N LYS A 2 -7.14 6.27 17.18
CA LYS A 2 -5.99 6.42 16.23
C LYS A 2 -5.49 5.12 15.60
N LEU A 3 -5.48 4.02 16.36
CA LEU A 3 -5.05 2.71 15.87
C LEU A 3 -6.00 2.15 14.79
N ILE A 4 -7.31 2.17 15.06
CA ILE A 4 -8.33 1.74 14.09
C ILE A 4 -8.26 2.63 12.85
N ALA A 5 -8.13 3.95 13.03
CA ALA A 5 -7.99 4.88 11.92
C ALA A 5 -6.75 4.61 11.06
N SER A 6 -5.59 4.31 11.66
CA SER A 6 -4.39 3.92 10.89
C SER A 6 -4.59 2.62 10.12
N LEU A 7 -5.27 1.64 10.73
CA LEU A 7 -5.56 0.37 10.08
C LEU A 7 -6.49 0.57 8.86
N LEU A 8 -7.59 1.31 9.03
CA LEU A 8 -8.53 1.60 7.95
C LEU A 8 -7.88 2.41 6.82
N LEU A 9 -7.04 3.39 7.14
CA LEU A 9 -6.29 4.15 6.13
C LEU A 9 -5.29 3.26 5.37
N GLY A 10 -4.64 2.33 6.06
CA GLY A 10 -3.78 1.32 5.43
C GLY A 10 -4.54 0.40 4.48
N ILE A 11 -5.70 -0.11 4.90
CA ILE A 11 -6.59 -0.93 4.06
C ILE A 11 -7.02 -0.15 2.82
N ALA A 12 -7.55 1.07 3.00
CA ALA A 12 -8.03 1.89 1.91
C ALA A 12 -6.92 2.22 0.89
N ALA A 13 -5.72 2.56 1.39
CA ALA A 13 -4.56 2.79 0.54
C ALA A 13 -4.11 1.51 -0.20
N GLY A 14 -4.18 0.35 0.46
CA GLY A 14 -3.87 -0.95 -0.15
C GLY A 14 -4.82 -1.28 -1.30
N VAL A 15 -6.13 -1.14 -1.05
CA VAL A 15 -7.17 -1.40 -2.07
C VAL A 15 -6.99 -0.45 -3.26
N ALA A 16 -6.78 0.84 -3.00
CA ALA A 16 -6.54 1.82 -4.05
C ALA A 16 -5.30 1.47 -4.87
N ALA A 17 -4.18 1.11 -4.23
CA ALA A 17 -2.95 0.75 -4.92
C ALA A 17 -3.13 -0.52 -5.79
N VAL A 18 -3.84 -1.53 -5.30
CA VAL A 18 -4.17 -2.74 -6.07
C VAL A 18 -4.99 -2.42 -7.31
N PHE A 19 -5.98 -1.54 -7.26
CA PHE A 19 -6.73 -1.21 -8.47
C PHE A 19 -5.95 -0.28 -9.41
N LEU A 20 -5.18 0.66 -8.85
CA LEU A 20 -4.43 1.62 -9.64
C LEU A 20 -3.26 0.99 -10.40
N HIS A 21 -2.58 -0.03 -9.87
CA HIS A 21 -1.38 -0.56 -10.53
C HIS A 21 -1.67 -1.19 -11.91
N LEU A 22 -2.88 -1.71 -12.10
CA LEU A 22 -3.36 -2.24 -13.38
C LEU A 22 -3.95 -1.16 -14.28
N TYR A 23 -4.35 -0.03 -13.71
CA TYR A 23 -5.01 1.04 -14.44
C TYR A 23 -4.01 1.86 -15.25
N LEU A 24 -4.04 1.75 -16.59
CA LEU A 24 -3.20 2.51 -17.50
C LEU A 24 -1.68 2.47 -17.15
N PRO A 25 -1.01 1.30 -17.26
CA PRO A 25 0.42 1.21 -17.05
C PRO A 25 1.21 2.05 -18.09
N PRO A 26 2.33 2.70 -17.70
CA PRO A 26 2.98 2.67 -16.39
C PRO A 26 2.45 3.71 -15.38
N PHE A 27 1.52 4.58 -15.79
CA PHE A 27 1.09 5.72 -14.98
C PHE A 27 0.33 5.32 -13.73
N GLY A 28 -0.57 4.33 -13.82
CA GLY A 28 -1.28 3.84 -12.63
C GLY A 28 -0.38 3.12 -11.64
N LEU A 29 0.63 2.40 -12.11
CA LEU A 29 1.68 1.82 -11.26
C LEU A 29 2.43 2.94 -10.50
N ALA A 30 2.87 3.98 -11.21
CA ALA A 30 3.53 5.11 -10.58
C ALA A 30 2.62 5.78 -9.53
N LEU A 31 1.34 5.99 -9.87
CA LEU A 31 0.36 6.57 -8.96
C LEU A 31 0.08 5.68 -7.75
N ALA A 32 0.03 4.35 -7.92
CA ALA A 32 -0.13 3.39 -6.84
C ALA A 32 1.05 3.45 -5.86
N CYS A 33 2.29 3.57 -6.35
CA CYS A 33 3.48 3.69 -5.51
C CYS A 33 3.55 5.04 -4.78
N VAL A 34 3.31 6.15 -5.48
CA VAL A 34 3.26 7.50 -4.87
C VAL A 34 2.11 7.60 -3.87
N GLY A 35 0.94 7.05 -4.19
CA GLY A 35 -0.22 6.98 -3.29
C GLY A 35 0.08 6.18 -2.03
N THR A 36 0.73 5.02 -2.18
CA THR A 36 1.18 4.20 -1.04
C THR A 36 2.13 4.97 -0.14
N PHE A 37 3.17 5.60 -0.70
CA PHE A 37 4.11 6.41 0.08
C PHE A 37 3.39 7.54 0.83
N THR A 38 2.63 8.37 0.08
CA THR A 38 1.99 9.57 0.63
C THR A 38 0.97 9.23 1.70
N ALA A 39 0.14 8.20 1.51
CA ALA A 39 -0.84 7.77 2.50
C ALA A 39 -0.18 7.31 3.81
N ILE A 40 0.81 6.42 3.75
CA ILE A 40 1.48 5.89 4.94
C ILE A 40 2.31 6.98 5.64
N TRP A 41 2.96 7.85 4.87
CA TRP A 41 3.66 9.00 5.43
C TRP A 41 2.70 9.95 6.16
N ALA A 42 1.57 10.29 5.55
CA ALA A 42 0.55 11.18 6.12
C ALA A 42 -0.07 10.63 7.41
N VAL A 43 -0.24 9.30 7.55
CA VAL A 43 -0.69 8.66 8.79
C VAL A 43 0.23 9.03 9.97
N GLY A 44 1.55 9.00 9.76
CA GLY A 44 2.48 9.38 10.83
C GLY A 44 2.54 10.88 11.09
N ARG A 45 2.28 11.72 10.08
CA ARG A 45 2.12 13.18 10.26
C ARG A 45 0.87 13.52 11.08
N LYS A 46 -0.21 12.78 10.86
CA LYS A 46 -1.51 13.03 11.51
C LYS A 46 -1.59 12.49 12.93
N PHE A 47 -1.04 11.30 13.18
CA PHE A 47 -1.16 10.63 14.49
C PHE A 47 0.10 10.71 15.36
N GLY A 48 1.20 11.18 14.78
CA GLY A 48 2.41 11.62 15.48
C GLY A 48 3.28 10.54 16.11
N LYS A 49 3.09 9.27 15.72
CA LYS A 49 3.97 8.16 16.16
C LYS A 49 4.25 7.20 15.01
N ARG A 50 5.48 6.71 14.93
CA ARG A 50 5.93 5.73 13.92
C ARG A 50 5.12 4.43 13.96
N ARG A 51 4.65 4.01 15.15
CA ARG A 51 3.80 2.82 15.31
C ARG A 51 2.52 2.86 14.45
N TYR A 52 1.94 4.04 14.22
CA TYR A 52 0.73 4.15 13.40
C TYR A 52 1.04 3.97 11.91
N LYS A 53 2.23 4.39 11.45
CA LYS A 53 2.71 4.09 10.09
C LYS A 53 2.88 2.58 9.89
N LEU A 54 3.47 1.90 10.88
CA LEU A 54 3.66 0.44 10.84
C LEU A 54 2.32 -0.30 10.76
N ILE A 55 1.34 0.11 11.57
CA ILE A 55 0.00 -0.51 11.55
C ILE A 55 -0.68 -0.30 10.19
N ALA A 56 -0.62 0.92 9.64
CA ALA A 56 -1.15 1.20 8.30
C ALA A 56 -0.43 0.42 7.20
N ALA A 57 0.91 0.29 7.29
CA ALA A 57 1.70 -0.46 6.32
C ALA A 57 1.42 -1.97 6.38
N LEU A 58 1.25 -2.55 7.58
CA LEU A 58 0.85 -3.95 7.74
C LEU A 58 -0.55 -4.19 7.17
N ALA A 59 -1.49 -3.28 7.41
CA ALA A 59 -2.82 -3.33 6.82
C ALA A 59 -2.78 -3.24 5.28
N TRP A 60 -1.96 -2.34 4.73
CA TRP A 60 -1.72 -2.23 3.30
C TRP A 60 -1.15 -3.54 2.74
N PHE A 61 -0.14 -4.10 3.41
CA PHE A 61 0.53 -5.33 2.97
C PHE A 61 -0.39 -6.54 3.04
N TYR A 62 -1.29 -6.60 4.01
CA TYR A 62 -2.33 -7.63 4.06
C TYR A 62 -3.24 -7.58 2.82
N ILE A 63 -3.66 -6.38 2.38
CA ILE A 63 -4.46 -6.24 1.16
C ILE A 63 -3.66 -6.65 -0.08
N PHE A 64 -2.40 -6.22 -0.19
CA PHE A 64 -1.50 -6.63 -1.25
C PHE A 64 -1.36 -8.17 -1.31
N ALA A 65 -1.10 -8.81 -0.17
CA ALA A 65 -0.96 -10.26 -0.07
C ALA A 65 -2.26 -10.96 -0.49
N ARG A 66 -3.42 -10.46 -0.05
CA ARG A 66 -4.72 -11.01 -0.46
C ARG A 66 -4.94 -10.87 -1.96
N ALA A 67 -4.61 -9.72 -2.56
CA ALA A 67 -4.73 -9.47 -3.99
C ALA A 67 -3.74 -10.29 -4.85
N SER A 68 -2.67 -10.80 -4.23
CA SER A 68 -1.68 -11.70 -4.84
C SER A 68 -2.04 -13.20 -4.69
N THR A 69 -3.21 -13.51 -4.13
CA THR A 69 -3.69 -14.89 -3.94
C THR A 69 -4.99 -15.11 -4.70
N PHE A 70 -5.33 -16.37 -4.99
CA PHE A 70 -6.59 -16.70 -5.64
C PHE A 70 -7.79 -16.19 -4.83
N GLY A 71 -8.62 -15.39 -5.50
CA GLY A 71 -9.89 -14.91 -5.00
C GLY A 71 -11.06 -15.83 -5.33
N THR A 72 -12.26 -15.35 -5.02
CA THR A 72 -13.51 -15.97 -5.49
C THR A 72 -13.55 -15.85 -7.01
N GLY A 73 -13.58 -16.97 -7.72
CA GLY A 73 -13.49 -17.01 -9.19
C GLY A 73 -12.13 -17.44 -9.74
N LYS A 74 -11.15 -17.77 -8.89
CA LYS A 74 -9.78 -18.15 -9.28
C LYS A 74 -9.04 -17.03 -10.03
N GLU A 75 -9.47 -15.79 -9.83
CA GLU A 75 -8.78 -14.61 -10.34
C GLU A 75 -7.70 -14.15 -9.36
N ILE A 76 -6.64 -13.59 -9.92
CA ILE A 76 -5.53 -12.97 -9.19
C ILE A 76 -5.33 -11.56 -9.75
N PHE A 77 -5.36 -10.56 -8.86
CA PHE A 77 -5.18 -9.16 -9.26
C PHE A 77 -3.71 -8.82 -9.47
N ILE A 78 -2.84 -9.23 -8.55
CA ILE A 78 -1.39 -9.02 -8.67
C ILE A 78 -0.75 -10.32 -9.14
N GLN A 79 -0.37 -10.36 -10.40
CA GLN A 79 0.19 -11.54 -11.03
C GLN A 79 1.72 -11.57 -10.87
N GLY A 80 2.33 -12.75 -11.03
CA GLY A 80 3.80 -12.91 -11.02
C GLY A 80 4.49 -12.44 -12.30
N ASP A 81 3.85 -11.56 -13.07
CA ASP A 81 4.35 -11.01 -14.32
C ASP A 81 5.22 -9.76 -14.07
N THR A 82 5.73 -9.14 -15.13
CA THR A 82 6.59 -7.96 -15.01
C THR A 82 5.91 -6.82 -14.27
N LEU A 83 4.60 -6.61 -14.51
CA LEU A 83 3.86 -5.50 -13.91
C LEU A 83 3.64 -5.72 -12.41
N GLY A 84 3.19 -6.91 -12.00
CA GLY A 84 2.99 -7.24 -10.59
C GLY A 84 4.30 -7.30 -9.80
N ASN A 85 5.38 -7.81 -10.42
CA ASN A 85 6.71 -7.81 -9.78
C ASN A 85 7.26 -6.38 -9.61
N ASN A 86 7.07 -5.50 -10.60
CA ASN A 86 7.42 -4.09 -10.47
C ASN A 86 6.59 -3.41 -9.37
N PHE A 87 5.29 -3.72 -9.28
CA PHE A 87 4.44 -3.20 -8.22
C PHE A 87 4.92 -3.62 -6.83
N LEU A 88 5.22 -4.91 -6.62
CA LEU A 88 5.81 -5.39 -5.38
C LEU A 88 7.08 -4.61 -5.01
N PHE A 89 8.02 -4.51 -5.94
CA PHE A 89 9.32 -3.89 -5.70
C PHE A 89 9.19 -2.40 -5.34
N PHE A 90 8.52 -1.60 -6.18
CA PHE A 90 8.42 -0.17 -5.97
C PHE A 90 7.51 0.20 -4.80
N ALA A 91 6.40 -0.52 -4.60
CA ALA A 91 5.53 -0.27 -3.46
C ALA A 91 6.20 -0.66 -2.13
N PHE A 92 7.04 -1.71 -2.11
CA PHE A 92 7.81 -2.06 -0.93
C PHE A 92 8.83 -0.97 -0.56
N ILE A 93 9.53 -0.41 -1.55
CA ILE A 93 10.42 0.75 -1.35
C ILE A 93 9.62 1.95 -0.83
N ALA A 94 8.45 2.24 -1.43
CA ALA A 94 7.57 3.32 -0.99
C ALA A 94 7.14 3.17 0.48
N LEU A 95 6.76 1.96 0.91
CA LEU A 95 6.44 1.65 2.31
C LEU A 95 7.65 1.88 3.22
N ALA A 96 8.81 1.34 2.85
CA ALA A 96 10.03 1.46 3.64
C ALA A 96 10.41 2.93 3.86
N LEU A 97 10.40 3.74 2.80
CA LEU A 97 10.67 5.17 2.85
C LEU A 97 9.65 5.92 3.72
N ALA A 98 8.35 5.65 3.53
CA ALA A 98 7.28 6.30 4.30
C ALA A 98 7.42 6.04 5.80
N ILE A 99 7.80 4.82 6.19
CA ILE A 99 8.03 4.40 7.58
C ILE A 99 9.33 4.98 8.14
N ALA A 100 10.39 5.08 7.33
CA ALA A 100 11.70 5.60 7.74
C ALA A 100 11.68 7.10 8.04
N LEU A 101 10.88 7.87 7.28
CA LEU A 101 10.70 9.30 7.52
C LEU A 101 10.12 9.56 8.93
N PRO A 102 10.46 10.70 9.57
CA PRO A 102 9.96 11.04 10.90
C PRO A 102 8.43 11.05 11.00
N ALA A 103 7.93 10.68 12.18
CA ALA A 103 6.57 10.98 12.61
C ALA A 103 6.66 12.23 13.51
N ASN A 104 5.77 13.19 13.31
CA ASN A 104 5.82 14.50 13.97
C ASN A 104 5.15 14.52 15.33
#